data_AF-A0A2A6R5A5-F1
#
_entry.id   AF-A0A2A6R5A5-F1
#
_cell.length_a   1.000
_cell.length_b   1.000
_cell.length_c   1.000
_cell.angle_alpha   90.00
_cell.angle_beta   90.00
_cell.angle_gamma   90.00
#
_symmetry.space_group_name_H-M   'P 1'
#
loop_
_entity.id
_entity.type
_entity.pdbx_description
1 polymer ?
#
loop_
_entity_poly.entity_id
_entity_poly.type
_entity_poly.pdbx_seq_one_letter_code
_entity_poly.pdbx_strand_id
1 'polypeptide(L)' 'MPAAALKKTVRTSVILPETAHIRIQALADANNVSAAWVIRAAVMQFLDEHGDETQLPLKLPRTKKGERE' A
#
# COMPACT_ATOMS: atom_id res chain seq x y z
N MET A 1 -5.10 -22.19 27.30
CA MET A 1 -4.57 -21.92 25.93
C MET A 1 -4.10 -20.47 25.90
N PRO A 2 -2.83 -20.15 25.58
CA PRO A 2 -2.35 -18.78 25.69
C PRO A 2 -2.83 -17.95 24.49
N ALA A 3 -3.35 -16.75 24.78
CA ALA A 3 -3.75 -15.77 23.79
C ALA A 3 -2.52 -15.31 23.00
N ALA A 4 -2.51 -15.60 21.69
CA ALA A 4 -1.49 -15.10 20.78
C ALA A 4 -1.45 -13.57 20.85
N ALA A 5 -0.28 -13.03 21.18
CA ALA A 5 -0.04 -11.59 21.24
C ALA A 5 -0.60 -10.93 19.97
N LEU A 6 -1.65 -10.12 20.13
CA LEU A 6 -2.22 -9.30 19.08
C LEU A 6 -1.11 -8.37 18.58
N LYS A 7 -0.44 -8.77 17.49
CA LYS A 7 0.48 -7.92 16.75
C LYS A 7 -0.28 -6.63 16.47
N LYS A 8 0.23 -5.51 16.99
CA LYS A 8 -0.45 -4.21 16.97
C LYS A 8 -0.75 -3.83 15.52
N THR A 9 -1.99 -4.03 15.06
CA THR A 9 -2.42 -3.57 13.74
C THR A 9 -2.59 -2.06 13.80
N VAL A 10 -1.71 -1.32 13.11
CA VAL A 10 -1.81 0.14 13.00
C VAL A 10 -2.77 0.48 11.86
N ARG A 11 -3.75 1.35 12.13
CA ARG A 11 -4.60 1.90 11.08
C ARG A 11 -3.78 2.89 10.26
N THR A 12 -3.52 2.54 9.00
CA THR A 12 -2.85 3.43 8.05
C THR A 12 -3.88 3.97 7.06
N SER A 13 -3.95 5.29 6.91
CA SER A 13 -4.74 5.94 5.85
C SER A 13 -3.79 6.42 4.76
N VAL A 14 -4.11 6.09 3.51
CA VAL A 14 -3.33 6.49 2.34
C VAL A 14 -4.24 7.25 1.37
N ILE A 15 -3.71 8.32 0.78
CA ILE A 15 -4.38 9.09 -0.25
C ILE A 15 -3.94 8.52 -1.60
N LEU A 16 -4.90 8.05 -2.38
CA LEU A 16 -4.68 7.48 -3.70
C LEU A 16 -5.46 8.30 -4.73
N PRO A 17 -4.92 8.47 -5.96
CA PRO A 17 -5.69 9.02 -7.07
C PRO A 17 -6.97 8.19 -7.30
N GLU A 18 -8.06 8.85 -7.68
CA GLU A 18 -9.35 8.19 -7.92
C GLU A 18 -9.24 7.03 -8.92
N THR A 19 -8.44 7.21 -9.98
CA THR A 19 -8.18 6.17 -10.98
C THR A 19 -7.50 4.93 -10.40
N ALA A 20 -6.62 5.09 -9.41
CA ALA A 20 -5.97 3.98 -8.72
C ALA A 20 -6.96 3.30 -7.76
N HIS A 21 -7.77 4.08 -7.03
CA HIS A 21 -8.82 3.55 -6.17
C HIS A 21 -9.82 2.68 -6.94
N ILE A 22 -10.31 3.15 -8.09
CA ILE A 22 -11.25 2.39 -8.94
C ILE A 22 -10.64 1.06 -9.40
N ARG A 23 -9.37 1.07 -9.83
CA ARG A 23 -8.68 -0.16 -10.25
C ARG A 23 -8.49 -1.15 -9.10
N ILE A 24 -8.10 -0.66 -7.92
CA ILE A 24 -7.95 -1.49 -6.73
C ILE A 24 -9.30 -2.07 -6.31
N GLN A 25 -10.36 -1.26 -6.35
CA GLN A 25 -11.72 -1.68 -6.02
C GLN A 25 -12.20 -2.76 -6.99
N ALA A 26 -12.06 -2.56 -8.30
CA ALA A 26 -12.43 -3.57 -9.30
C ALA A 26 -11.66 -4.90 -9.11
N LEU A 27 -10.38 -4.82 -8.75
CA LEU A 27 -9.58 -6.02 -8.44
C LEU A 27 -10.08 -6.71 -7.16
N ALA A 28 -10.44 -5.92 -6.15
CA ALA A 28 -11.03 -6.41 -4.91
C ALA A 28 -12.36 -7.14 -5.17
N ASP A 29 -13.27 -6.52 -5.92
CA ASP A 29 -14.55 -7.11 -6.32
C ASP A 29 -14.36 -8.41 -7.12
N ALA A 30 -13.43 -8.42 -8.08
CA ALA A 30 -13.15 -9.61 -8.89
C ALA A 30 -12.58 -10.80 -8.08
N ASN A 31 -11.91 -10.53 -6.97
CA ASN A 31 -11.30 -11.56 -6.12
C ASN A 31 -12.08 -11.79 -4.81
N ASN A 32 -13.24 -11.17 -4.65
CA ASN A 32 -14.08 -11.25 -3.44
C ASN A 32 -13.33 -10.87 -2.14
N VAL A 33 -12.43 -9.88 -2.24
CA VAL A 33 -11.64 -9.33 -1.12
C VAL A 33 -11.90 -7.84 -0.99
N SER A 34 -11.58 -7.23 0.16
CA SER A 34 -11.71 -5.78 0.32
C SER A 34 -10.54 -5.03 -0.31
N ALA A 35 -10.76 -3.80 -0.78
CA ALA A 35 -9.67 -2.92 -1.26
C ALA A 35 -8.54 -2.76 -0.23
N ALA A 36 -8.86 -2.69 1.06
CA ALA A 36 -7.88 -2.64 2.14
C ALA A 36 -7.01 -3.92 2.22
N TRP A 37 -7.58 -5.09 1.90
CA TRP A 37 -6.82 -6.34 1.85
C TRP A 37 -5.85 -6.33 0.67
N VAL A 38 -6.29 -5.88 -0.50
CA VAL A 38 -5.43 -5.74 -1.70
C VAL A 38 -4.25 -4.81 -1.40
N ILE A 39 -4.49 -3.65 -0.78
CA ILE A 39 -3.44 -2.71 -0.40
C ILE A 39 -2.48 -3.36 0.60
N ARG A 40 -3.00 -4.06 1.61
CA ARG A 40 -2.17 -4.75 2.62
C ARG A 40 -1.30 -5.83 1.97
N ALA A 41 -1.87 -6.66 1.11
CA ALA A 41 -1.16 -7.74 0.42
C ALA A 41 -0.07 -7.18 -0.49
N ALA A 42 -0.36 -6.14 -1.26
CA ALA A 42 0.62 -5.47 -2.12
C ALA A 42 1.78 -4.87 -1.32
N VAL A 43 1.51 -4.23 -0.18
CA VAL A 43 2.56 -3.69 0.71
C VAL A 43 3.40 -4.80 1.32
N MET A 44 2.78 -5.89 1.79
CA MET A 44 3.50 -7.03 2.35
C MET A 44 4.38 -7.70 1.30
N GLN A 45 3.87 -7.91 0.09
CA GLN A 45 4.61 -8.50 -1.00
C GLN A 45 5.76 -7.59 -1.46
N PHE A 46 5.53 -6.28 -1.56
CA PHE A 46 6.59 -5.32 -1.86
C PHE A 46 7.72 -5.34 -0.81
N LEU A 47 7.37 -5.45 0.47
CA LEU A 47 8.35 -5.57 1.55
C LEU A 47 9.05 -6.94 1.59
N ASP A 48 8.42 -8.00 1.09
CA ASP A 48 9.05 -9.32 0.96
C ASP A 48 10.05 -9.32 -0.21
N GLU A 49 9.65 -8.73 -1.36
CA GLU A 49 10.48 -8.64 -2.56
C GLU A 49 11.66 -7.66 -2.42
N HIS A 50 11.49 -6.59 -1.62
CA HIS A 50 12.49 -5.51 -1.49
C HIS A 50 12.98 -5.28 -0.06
N GLY A 51 12.64 -6.15 0.89
CA GLY A 51 12.91 -5.96 2.32
C GLY A 51 14.39 -5.87 2.69
N ASP A 52 15.26 -6.49 1.89
CA ASP A 52 16.71 -6.42 2.03
C ASP A 52 17.34 -5.19 1.36
N GLU A 53 16.57 -4.48 0.51
CA GLU A 53 17.04 -3.29 -0.19
C GLU A 53 16.77 -2.02 0.64
N THR A 54 17.85 -1.38 1.10
CA THR A 54 17.76 -0.13 1.89
C THR A 54 17.39 1.10 1.04
N GLN A 55 17.24 0.92 -0.28
CA GLN A 55 16.88 1.97 -1.22
C GLN A 55 15.47 1.71 -1.75
N LEU A 56 14.55 2.67 -1.58
CA LEU A 56 13.20 2.56 -2.15
C LEU A 56 13.28 2.39 -3.68
N PRO A 57 12.87 1.24 -4.26
CA PRO A 57 12.79 1.05 -5.71
C PRO A 57 11.53 1.71 -6.31
N LEU A 58 10.76 2.41 -5.49
CA LEU A 58 9.71 3.31 -5.96
C LEU A 58 10.39 4.55 -6.51
N LYS A 59 10.26 4.79 -7.83
CA LYS A 59 10.56 6.10 -8.42
C LYS A 59 9.73 7.12 -7.65
N LEU A 60 10.35 7.82 -6.68
CA LEU A 60 9.68 8.91 -5.99
C LEU A 60 9.13 9.82 -7.08
N PRO A 61 7.82 10.13 -7.10
CA PRO A 61 7.32 11.16 -7.98
C PRO A 61 8.17 12.37 -7.69
N ARG A 62 8.93 12.83 -8.69
CA ARG A 62 9.71 14.06 -8.56
C ARG A 62 8.72 15.11 -8.10
N THR A 63 8.76 15.47 -6.82
CA THR A 63 8.04 16.63 -6.33
C THR A 63 8.50 17.75 -7.23
N LYS A 64 7.63 18.22 -8.14
CA LYS A 64 7.83 19.49 -8.83
C LYS A 64 7.77 20.53 -7.72
N LYS A 65 8.91 20.72 -7.07
CA LYS A 65 9.17 21.77 -6.13
C LYS A 65 9.14 23.05 -6.95
N GLY A 66 7.99 23.73 -6.89
CA GLY A 66 7.79 25.14 -7.20
C GLY A 66 8.37 25.65 -8.52
N GLU A 67 7.50 25.84 -9.51
CA GLU A 67 7.68 26.94 -10.48
C GLU A 67 6.51 27.90 -10.24
N ARG A 68 6.71 28.79 -9.26
CA ARG A 68 6.12 30.13 -9.28
C ARG A 68 7.27 31.04 -9.73
N GLU A 69 7.19 31.53 -10.95
CA GLU A 69 7.72 32.84 -11.38
C GLU A 69 6.75 33.41 -12.42
#